data_AF-A0A3M4W486-F1
#
_entry.id   AF-A0A3M4W486-F1
#
_cell.length_a   1.000
_cell.length_b   1.000
_cell.length_c   1.000
_cell.angle_alpha   90.00
_cell.angle_beta   90.00
_cell.angle_gamma   90.00
#
_symmetry.space_group_name_H-M   'P 1'
#
loop_
_entity.id
_entity.type
_entity.pdbx_description
1 polymer ?
#
loop_
_entity_poly.entity_id
_entity_poly.type
_entity_poly.pdbx_seq_one_letter_code
_entity_poly.pdbx_strand_id
1 'polypeptide(L)'
;MEVLVTFLEGDPDQPLVTGCLYHAENTPPYSLPEHRTRSVFKTLSSPGGGGSNELRIEDRKDQEQIFIHAQRNWDQSIGHDQKIQVGNERLDRVEANSYSEFKAEEHCTVEADRKVEIRANDHLNIAQVQHIKVGVAQLVEAGQEIHIKSGDKLVIDAGMELTLKVGGSFIKIDHSGVMMNGPLVRTNEAVSPGIGTTAMPLLPGLSERAATEKPGQLLMQSLRGHAPIVERCQNHKSGTPLNCLVNDCGYRKILLAGEKQ
;
A
#
# COMPACT_ATOMS: atom_id res chain seq x y z
N MET A 1 -29.33 -3.73 -19.34
CA MET A 1 -28.97 -2.30 -19.37
C MET A 1 -29.87 -1.64 -20.39
N GLU A 2 -30.50 -0.53 -20.03
CA GLU A 2 -31.33 0.27 -20.93
C GLU A 2 -30.59 1.56 -21.29
N VAL A 3 -30.66 1.96 -22.56
CA VAL A 3 -29.94 3.11 -23.10
C VAL A 3 -30.87 4.08 -23.82
N LEU A 4 -30.57 5.37 -23.71
CA LEU A 4 -31.17 6.41 -24.53
C LEU A 4 -30.39 6.53 -25.84
N VAL A 5 -31.08 6.31 -26.96
CA VAL A 5 -30.55 6.49 -28.31
C VAL A 5 -31.14 7.77 -28.90
N THR A 6 -30.25 8.67 -29.31
CA THR A 6 -30.56 9.86 -30.09
C THR A 6 -30.06 9.69 -31.52
N PHE A 7 -30.54 10.51 -32.44
CA PHE A 7 -30.19 10.43 -33.85
C PHE A 7 -29.53 11.73 -34.30
N LEU A 8 -28.36 11.64 -34.93
CA LEU A 8 -27.63 12.82 -35.40
C LEU A 8 -28.48 13.56 -36.44
N GLU A 9 -28.75 14.85 -36.20
CA GLU A 9 -29.65 15.67 -37.03
C GLU A 9 -31.07 15.07 -37.22
N GLY A 10 -31.46 14.13 -36.35
CA GLY A 10 -32.72 13.39 -36.47
C GLY A 10 -32.71 12.28 -37.52
N ASP A 11 -31.55 11.94 -38.11
CA ASP A 11 -31.39 10.87 -39.09
C ASP A 11 -31.45 9.48 -38.40
N PRO A 12 -32.52 8.68 -38.62
CA PRO A 12 -32.67 7.36 -38.02
C PRO A 12 -31.54 6.39 -38.36
N ASP A 13 -30.82 6.63 -39.46
CA ASP A 13 -29.70 5.82 -39.90
C ASP A 13 -28.38 6.19 -39.18
N GLN A 14 -28.39 7.24 -38.35
CA GLN A 14 -27.25 7.71 -37.55
C GLN A 14 -27.53 7.71 -36.04
N PRO A 15 -27.71 6.53 -35.42
CA PRO A 15 -27.95 6.43 -33.98
C PRO A 15 -26.70 6.72 -33.14
N LEU A 16 -26.92 7.34 -31.98
CA LEU A 16 -25.93 7.65 -30.95
C LEU A 16 -26.50 7.39 -29.56
N VAL A 17 -25.79 6.61 -28.75
CA VAL A 17 -26.15 6.40 -27.33
C VAL A 17 -25.72 7.62 -26.52
N THR A 18 -26.66 8.26 -25.82
CA THR A 18 -26.42 9.50 -25.05
C THR A 18 -26.74 9.38 -23.57
N GLY A 19 -27.34 8.27 -23.13
CA GLY A 19 -27.64 8.05 -21.72
C GLY A 19 -27.91 6.60 -21.38
N CYS A 20 -27.87 6.30 -20.09
CA CYS A 20 -28.22 5.00 -19.53
C CYS A 20 -29.32 5.22 -18.49
N LEU A 21 -30.32 4.34 -18.46
CA LEU A 21 -31.45 4.45 -17.53
C LEU A 21 -31.53 3.23 -16.61
N TYR A 22 -31.98 3.49 -15.39
CA TYR A 22 -32.43 2.47 -14.47
C TYR A 22 -33.91 2.16 -14.72
N HIS A 23 -34.29 0.90 -14.56
CA HIS A 23 -35.65 0.40 -14.71
C HIS A 23 -35.89 -0.76 -13.73
N ALA A 24 -37.02 -1.46 -13.84
CA ALA A 24 -37.42 -2.50 -12.88
C ALA A 24 -36.44 -3.69 -12.78
N GLU A 25 -35.72 -4.03 -13.85
CA GLU A 25 -34.75 -5.13 -13.84
C GLU A 25 -33.31 -4.64 -13.61
N ASN A 26 -32.99 -3.43 -14.11
CA ASN A 26 -31.73 -2.75 -13.83
C ASN A 26 -31.98 -1.63 -12.82
N THR A 27 -32.08 -2.00 -11.55
CA THR A 27 -32.41 -1.07 -10.47
C THR A 27 -31.21 -0.20 -10.09
N PRO A 28 -31.44 0.98 -9.46
CA PRO A 28 -30.36 1.78 -8.91
C PRO A 28 -29.53 0.99 -7.88
N PRO A 29 -28.24 1.30 -7.69
CA PRO A 29 -27.36 0.57 -6.77
C PRO A 29 -27.82 0.54 -5.31
N TYR A 30 -28.67 1.51 -4.92
CA TYR A 30 -29.25 1.65 -3.59
C TYR A 30 -30.75 1.95 -3.69
N SER A 31 -31.53 1.51 -2.70
CA SER A 31 -32.96 1.76 -2.61
C SER A 31 -33.29 3.26 -2.60
N LEU A 32 -34.23 3.66 -3.45
CA LEU A 32 -34.78 5.02 -3.47
C LEU A 32 -36.26 4.97 -3.04
N PRO A 33 -36.74 5.98 -2.27
CA PRO A 33 -36.07 7.24 -1.92
C PRO A 33 -35.23 7.20 -0.63
N GLU A 34 -35.12 6.05 0.03
CA GLU A 34 -34.43 5.88 1.33
C GLU A 34 -32.99 6.43 1.32
N HIS A 35 -32.24 6.16 0.25
CA HIS A 35 -30.85 6.58 0.07
C HIS A 35 -30.68 7.73 -0.92
N ARG A 36 -31.66 8.64 -0.99
CA ARG A 36 -31.64 9.81 -1.89
C ARG A 36 -30.46 10.77 -1.68
N THR A 37 -29.77 10.69 -0.54
CA THR A 37 -28.61 11.52 -0.18
C THR A 37 -27.28 10.88 -0.57
N ARG A 38 -27.29 9.74 -1.29
CA ARG A 38 -26.08 9.06 -1.75
C ARG A 38 -25.77 9.36 -3.21
N SER A 39 -24.55 9.79 -3.45
CA SER A 39 -23.94 9.84 -4.79
C SER A 39 -22.99 8.66 -4.96
N VAL A 40 -23.15 7.88 -6.04
CA VAL A 40 -22.50 6.57 -6.16
C VAL A 40 -21.98 6.32 -7.56
N PHE A 41 -20.72 5.88 -7.64
CA PHE A 41 -20.15 5.21 -8.79
C PHE A 41 -19.78 3.79 -8.39
N LYS A 42 -20.53 2.80 -8.88
CA LYS A 42 -20.36 1.38 -8.52
C LYS A 42 -20.25 0.54 -9.78
N THR A 43 -19.21 -0.29 -9.84
CA THR A 43 -18.97 -1.22 -10.96
C THR A 43 -19.42 -2.63 -10.60
N LEU A 44 -19.48 -3.51 -11.60
CA LEU A 44 -19.67 -4.95 -11.40
C LEU A 44 -18.51 -5.68 -12.09
N SER A 45 -17.87 -6.61 -11.39
CA SER A 45 -16.81 -7.45 -11.96
C SER A 45 -17.33 -8.22 -13.18
N SER A 46 -16.48 -8.40 -14.18
CA SER A 46 -16.85 -9.05 -15.45
C SER A 46 -15.72 -9.95 -15.94
N PRO A 47 -16.03 -11.08 -16.61
CA PRO A 47 -17.37 -11.66 -16.78
C PRO A 47 -17.88 -12.32 -15.49
N GLY A 48 -19.19 -12.56 -15.41
CA GLY A 48 -19.79 -13.39 -14.36
C GLY A 48 -20.15 -12.68 -13.05
N GLY A 49 -19.80 -11.41 -12.85
CA GLY A 49 -20.17 -10.68 -11.63
C GLY A 49 -19.35 -11.09 -10.41
N GLY A 50 -19.99 -11.09 -9.23
CA GLY A 50 -19.41 -11.59 -7.98
C GLY A 50 -18.55 -10.61 -7.18
N GLY A 51 -18.31 -9.40 -7.70
CA GLY A 51 -17.60 -8.34 -6.98
C GLY A 51 -17.88 -6.95 -7.56
N SER A 52 -17.45 -5.92 -6.86
CA SER A 52 -17.67 -4.52 -7.27
C SER A 52 -16.53 -3.63 -6.81
N ASN A 53 -16.23 -2.56 -7.55
CA ASN A 53 -15.51 -1.41 -7.02
C ASN A 53 -16.51 -0.28 -6.79
N GLU A 54 -16.32 0.51 -5.74
CA GLU A 54 -17.29 1.54 -5.36
C GLU A 54 -16.61 2.80 -4.84
N LEU A 55 -17.09 3.95 -5.33
CA LEU A 55 -16.96 5.25 -4.69
C LEU A 55 -18.36 5.72 -4.32
N ARG A 56 -18.61 5.92 -3.02
CA ARG A 56 -19.89 6.40 -2.50
C ARG A 56 -19.67 7.60 -1.59
N ILE A 57 -20.49 8.62 -1.78
CA ILE A 57 -20.54 9.83 -0.96
C ILE A 57 -21.95 9.90 -0.35
N GLU A 58 -22.04 9.95 0.97
CA GLU A 58 -23.27 10.15 1.74
C GLU A 58 -23.28 11.59 2.27
N ASP A 59 -24.33 12.34 1.91
CA ASP A 59 -24.51 13.75 2.29
C ASP A 59 -25.59 13.94 3.37
N ARG A 60 -26.01 12.86 4.03
CA ARG A 60 -26.93 12.96 5.17
C ARG A 60 -26.22 13.67 6.33
N LYS A 61 -26.80 14.80 6.73
CA LYS A 61 -26.28 15.64 7.81
C LYS A 61 -25.95 14.84 9.07
N ASP A 62 -24.76 15.08 9.62
CA ASP A 62 -24.21 14.45 10.82
C ASP A 62 -23.96 12.93 10.68
N GLN A 63 -24.03 12.41 9.45
CA GLN A 63 -23.78 11.02 9.05
C GLN A 63 -23.00 10.96 7.72
N GLU A 64 -22.27 12.02 7.39
CA GLU A 64 -21.53 12.15 6.15
C GLU A 64 -20.44 11.09 6.05
N GLN A 65 -20.27 10.52 4.86
CA GLN A 65 -19.27 9.48 4.65
C GLN A 65 -18.79 9.45 3.20
N ILE A 66 -17.48 9.27 3.03
CA ILE A 66 -16.89 8.78 1.78
C ILE A 66 -16.50 7.31 1.99
N PHE A 67 -17.01 6.44 1.13
CA PHE A 67 -16.69 5.02 1.11
C PHE A 67 -15.97 4.69 -0.21
N ILE A 68 -14.78 4.10 -0.09
CA ILE A 68 -13.98 3.61 -1.21
C ILE A 68 -13.81 2.12 -1.00
N HIS A 69 -14.21 1.33 -2.00
CA HIS A 69 -14.04 -0.12 -2.01
C HIS A 69 -13.38 -0.57 -3.29
N ALA A 70 -12.27 -1.29 -3.14
CA ALA A 70 -11.59 -1.99 -4.22
C ALA A 70 -11.80 -3.49 -4.03
N GLN A 71 -12.33 -4.17 -5.05
CA GLN A 71 -12.61 -5.61 -4.95
C GLN A 71 -11.35 -6.47 -4.81
N ARG A 72 -10.22 -5.95 -5.31
CA ARG A 72 -8.96 -6.70 -5.41
C ARG A 72 -7.76 -5.85 -4.99
N ASN A 73 -7.26 -5.02 -5.90
CA ASN A 73 -6.09 -4.17 -5.65
C ASN A 73 -6.51 -2.70 -5.62
N TRP A 74 -5.88 -1.92 -4.74
CA TRP A 74 -5.96 -0.47 -4.70
C TRP A 74 -4.55 0.10 -4.78
N ASP A 75 -4.23 0.75 -5.90
CA ASP A 75 -2.97 1.44 -6.10
C ASP A 75 -3.20 2.95 -6.01
N GLN A 76 -2.44 3.62 -5.13
CA GLN A 76 -2.45 5.07 -5.00
C GLN A 76 -1.08 5.63 -5.38
N SER A 77 -1.04 6.49 -6.41
CA SER A 77 0.17 7.18 -6.84
C SER A 77 -0.02 8.69 -6.65
N ILE A 78 0.87 9.32 -5.88
CA ILE A 78 0.89 10.76 -5.67
C ILE A 78 2.15 11.30 -6.36
N GLY A 79 1.97 12.13 -7.39
CA GLY A 79 3.08 12.68 -8.18
C GLY A 79 3.86 13.81 -7.51
N HIS A 80 3.36 14.33 -6.38
CA HIS A 80 3.98 15.41 -5.62
C HIS A 80 3.69 15.22 -4.12
N ASP A 81 2.78 16.02 -3.53
CA ASP A 81 2.52 16.00 -2.09
C ASP A 81 1.22 15.27 -1.75
N GLN A 82 1.26 14.47 -0.68
CA GLN A 82 0.08 13.96 0.01
C GLN A 82 -0.02 14.64 1.37
N LYS A 83 -1.18 15.21 1.68
CA LYS A 83 -1.49 15.76 3.01
C LYS A 83 -2.72 15.05 3.55
N ILE A 84 -2.62 14.51 4.75
CA ILE A 84 -3.72 13.82 5.42
C ILE A 84 -3.95 14.51 6.76
N GLN A 85 -5.18 15.00 6.97
CA GLN A 85 -5.63 15.52 8.25
C GLN A 85 -6.85 14.71 8.68
N VAL A 86 -6.76 14.08 9.84
CA VAL A 86 -7.86 13.31 10.45
C VAL A 86 -8.27 14.04 11.72
N GLY A 87 -9.53 14.49 11.79
CA GLY A 87 -10.02 15.30 12.92
C GLY A 87 -10.34 14.51 14.20
N ASN A 88 -10.37 13.18 14.12
CA ASN A 88 -10.64 12.31 15.26
C ASN A 88 -9.70 11.09 15.25
N GLU A 89 -10.10 9.98 14.64
CA GLU A 89 -9.40 8.69 14.74
C GLU A 89 -9.06 8.14 13.35
N ARG A 90 -7.87 7.51 13.25
CA ARG A 90 -7.45 6.68 12.12
C ARG A 90 -7.26 5.25 12.60
N LEU A 91 -7.91 4.30 11.93
CA LEU A 91 -7.75 2.87 12.17
C LEU A 91 -7.24 2.20 10.90
N ASP A 92 -6.06 1.61 10.98
CA ASP A 92 -5.47 0.80 9.91
C ASP A 92 -5.44 -0.67 10.36
N ARG A 93 -6.06 -1.55 9.56
CA ARG A 93 -6.07 -3.00 9.79
C ARG A 93 -5.51 -3.71 8.57
N VAL A 94 -4.41 -4.42 8.75
CA VAL A 94 -3.71 -5.19 7.70
C VAL A 94 -3.66 -6.64 8.16
N GLU A 95 -4.26 -7.55 7.37
CA GLU A 95 -4.35 -8.99 7.73
C GLU A 95 -3.05 -9.76 7.46
N ALA A 96 -2.18 -9.21 6.64
CA ALA A 96 -0.91 -9.80 6.25
C ALA A 96 0.23 -8.80 6.49
N ASN A 97 1.11 -8.63 5.52
CA ASN A 97 2.30 -7.82 5.68
C ASN A 97 2.04 -6.34 5.40
N SER A 98 2.70 -5.47 6.16
CA SER A 98 2.80 -4.03 5.89
C SER A 98 4.27 -3.67 5.68
N TYR A 99 4.56 -2.90 4.62
CA TYR A 99 5.91 -2.48 4.27
C TYR A 99 5.95 -0.97 4.10
N SER A 100 6.92 -0.32 4.72
CA SER A 100 7.18 1.11 4.59
C SER A 100 8.66 1.33 4.29
N GLU A 101 8.96 2.05 3.21
CA GLU A 101 10.31 2.51 2.88
C GLU A 101 10.32 4.03 2.85
N PHE A 102 11.06 4.64 3.76
CA PHE A 102 11.32 6.07 3.77
C PHE A 102 12.75 6.31 3.30
N LYS A 103 12.91 6.97 2.16
CA LYS A 103 14.23 7.22 1.55
C LYS A 103 15.00 8.38 2.21
N ALA A 104 14.32 9.14 3.05
CA ALA A 104 14.84 10.29 3.74
C ALA A 104 14.44 10.19 5.21
N GLU A 105 13.99 11.29 5.79
CA GLU A 105 13.70 11.39 7.21
C GLU A 105 12.26 10.96 7.54
N GLU A 106 12.10 10.31 8.69
CA GLU A 106 10.81 10.08 9.34
C GLU A 106 10.80 10.84 10.67
N HIS A 107 9.80 11.70 10.86
CA HIS A 107 9.50 12.35 12.14
C HIS A 107 8.25 11.73 12.74
N CYS A 108 8.36 11.19 13.96
CA CYS A 108 7.24 10.62 14.68
C CYS A 108 7.14 11.25 16.07
N THR A 109 6.05 11.96 16.33
CA THR A 109 5.71 12.51 17.64
C THR A 109 4.46 11.82 18.17
N VAL A 110 4.56 11.27 19.38
CA VAL A 110 3.44 10.68 20.12
C VAL A 110 3.37 11.40 21.46
N GLU A 111 2.27 12.12 21.71
CA GLU A 111 2.14 12.95 22.92
C GLU A 111 1.75 12.14 24.16
N ALA A 112 1.10 11.00 23.96
CA ALA A 112 0.67 10.09 25.01
C ALA A 112 1.42 8.74 24.90
N ASP A 113 0.79 7.66 25.35
CA ASP A 113 1.40 6.33 25.34
C ASP A 113 1.59 5.79 23.91
N ARG A 114 2.79 5.29 23.62
CA ARG A 114 3.04 4.35 22.51
C ARG A 114 3.09 2.93 23.06
N LYS A 115 2.11 2.10 22.70
CA LYS A 115 2.03 0.68 23.11
C LYS A 115 2.35 -0.22 21.93
N VAL A 116 3.28 -1.16 22.10
CA VAL A 116 3.75 -2.08 21.06
C VAL A 116 3.80 -3.49 21.65
N GLU A 117 3.13 -4.45 21.02
CA GLU A 117 3.22 -5.88 21.32
C GLU A 117 3.80 -6.59 20.10
N ILE A 118 4.95 -7.25 20.26
CA ILE A 118 5.57 -8.06 19.22
C ILE A 118 5.58 -9.51 19.73
N ARG A 119 4.86 -10.38 19.03
CA ARG A 119 4.73 -11.80 19.41
C ARG A 119 5.84 -12.70 18.87
N ALA A 120 6.57 -12.20 17.90
CA ALA A 120 7.72 -12.87 17.30
C ALA A 120 9.00 -12.10 17.66
N ASN A 121 9.91 -11.91 16.72
CA ASN A 121 11.18 -11.23 16.95
C ASN A 121 11.10 -9.75 16.59
N ASP A 122 11.78 -8.91 17.37
CA ASP A 122 12.04 -7.51 17.03
C ASP A 122 13.52 -7.36 16.65
N HIS A 123 13.80 -6.74 15.51
CA HIS A 123 15.15 -6.56 14.99
C HIS A 123 15.38 -5.07 14.72
N LEU A 124 16.36 -4.51 15.43
CA LEU A 124 16.78 -3.13 15.25
C LEU A 124 18.24 -3.09 14.79
N ASN A 125 18.47 -2.53 13.60
CA ASN A 125 19.80 -2.24 13.09
C ASN A 125 19.96 -0.72 12.90
N ILE A 126 20.92 -0.14 13.60
CA ILE A 126 21.25 1.28 13.51
C ILE A 126 22.71 1.38 13.07
N ALA A 127 22.92 1.90 11.85
CA ALA A 127 24.25 1.94 11.23
C ALA A 127 25.22 2.93 11.90
N GLN A 128 24.68 3.95 12.56
CA GLN A 128 25.46 5.00 13.20
C GLN A 128 25.14 5.08 14.70
N VAL A 129 24.28 6.01 15.11
CA VAL A 129 24.08 6.33 16.52
C VAL A 129 22.64 6.14 16.93
N GLN A 130 22.43 5.50 18.08
CA GLN A 130 21.16 5.48 18.79
C GLN A 130 21.24 6.39 20.01
N HIS A 131 20.37 7.40 20.07
CA HIS A 131 20.19 8.22 21.27
C HIS A 131 18.88 7.84 21.95
N ILE A 132 18.96 7.48 23.23
CA ILE A 132 17.79 7.16 24.06
C ILE A 132 17.85 8.06 25.30
N LYS A 133 16.79 8.84 25.53
CA LYS A 133 16.60 9.60 26.76
C LYS A 133 15.27 9.20 27.37
N VAL A 134 15.32 8.66 28.58
CA VAL A 134 14.13 8.24 29.33
C VAL A 134 13.98 9.15 30.56
N GLY A 135 12.77 9.65 30.79
CA GLY A 135 12.53 10.63 31.86
C GLY A 135 12.45 10.04 33.27
N VAL A 136 12.00 8.80 33.41
CA VAL A 136 11.75 8.17 34.72
C VAL A 136 12.51 6.85 34.87
N ALA A 137 12.18 5.82 34.08
CA ALA A 137 12.79 4.50 34.23
C ALA A 137 12.89 3.75 32.90
N GLN A 138 14.02 3.11 32.67
CA GLN A 138 14.19 2.10 31.63
C GLN A 138 14.23 0.72 32.29
N LEU A 139 13.22 -0.09 32.02
CA LEU A 139 13.08 -1.44 32.57
C LEU A 139 13.28 -2.46 31.45
N VAL A 140 14.18 -3.43 31.66
CA VAL A 140 14.49 -4.48 30.69
C VAL A 140 14.48 -5.82 31.40
N GLU A 141 13.63 -6.72 30.92
CA GLU A 141 13.55 -8.11 31.38
C GLU A 141 13.73 -9.02 30.17
N ALA A 142 14.59 -10.03 30.30
CA ALA A 142 14.78 -11.05 29.29
C ALA A 142 14.75 -12.44 29.96
N GLY A 143 14.07 -13.39 29.33
CA GLY A 143 13.93 -14.74 29.88
C GLY A 143 15.21 -15.58 29.87
N GLN A 144 16.19 -15.23 29.03
CA GLN A 144 17.43 -16.01 28.88
C GLN A 144 18.70 -15.14 29.04
N GLU A 145 18.84 -14.08 28.24
CA GLU A 145 20.09 -13.33 28.17
C GLU A 145 19.85 -11.84 27.90
N ILE A 146 20.62 -10.98 28.59
CA ILE A 146 20.88 -9.59 28.20
C ILE A 146 22.39 -9.48 27.97
N HIS A 147 22.82 -9.22 26.72
CA HIS A 147 24.23 -9.05 26.37
C HIS A 147 24.49 -7.63 25.88
N ILE A 148 25.29 -6.89 26.64
CA ILE A 148 25.74 -5.53 26.30
C ILE A 148 27.23 -5.61 25.95
N LYS A 149 27.54 -5.48 24.67
CA LYS A 149 28.92 -5.49 24.17
C LYS A 149 29.26 -4.13 23.56
N SER A 150 30.39 -3.56 23.99
CA SER A 150 31.01 -2.40 23.35
C SER A 150 32.40 -2.78 22.85
N GLY A 151 32.80 -2.26 21.68
CA GLY A 151 34.10 -2.55 21.08
C GLY A 151 35.26 -1.77 21.72
N ASP A 152 34.97 -0.60 22.31
CA ASP A 152 35.99 0.29 22.90
C ASP A 152 35.62 0.64 24.35
N LYS A 153 34.55 1.42 24.54
CA LYS A 153 34.17 1.96 25.84
C LYS A 153 32.74 1.60 26.24
N LEU A 154 32.56 1.14 27.47
CA LEU A 154 31.28 1.08 28.17
C LEU A 154 31.40 1.91 29.45
N VAL A 155 30.52 2.89 29.63
CA VAL A 155 30.41 3.69 30.86
C VAL A 155 29.01 3.52 31.41
N ILE A 156 28.92 3.15 32.68
CA ILE A 156 27.67 3.11 33.44
C ILE A 156 27.85 4.09 34.59
N ASP A 157 27.09 5.18 34.55
CA ASP A 157 27.11 6.22 35.57
C ASP A 157 25.79 6.17 36.35
N ALA A 158 25.88 6.23 37.67
CA ALA A 158 24.75 6.21 38.58
C ALA A 158 24.98 7.22 39.70
N GLY A 159 24.00 8.09 39.95
CA GLY A 159 24.17 9.19 40.90
C GLY A 159 24.15 8.80 42.38
N MET A 160 23.51 7.69 42.73
CA MET A 160 23.36 7.25 44.13
C MET A 160 23.93 5.86 44.38
N GLU A 161 23.58 4.90 43.53
CA GLU A 161 23.92 3.50 43.73
C GLU A 161 23.99 2.76 42.39
N LEU A 162 24.98 1.89 42.24
CA LEU A 162 25.02 0.85 41.22
C LEU A 162 25.08 -0.52 41.92
N THR A 163 24.13 -1.40 41.61
CA THR A 163 24.06 -2.75 42.21
C THR A 163 24.02 -3.83 41.12
N LEU A 164 24.90 -4.82 41.23
CA LEU A 164 24.96 -6.03 40.41
C LEU A 164 24.68 -7.23 41.31
N LYS A 165 23.61 -7.98 41.07
CA LYS A 165 23.17 -9.07 41.94
C LYS A 165 22.94 -10.36 41.17
N VAL A 166 23.41 -11.48 41.74
CA VAL A 166 23.16 -12.83 41.23
C VAL A 166 22.83 -13.75 42.40
N GLY A 167 21.58 -14.23 42.46
CA GLY A 167 21.10 -15.03 43.59
C GLY A 167 21.29 -14.28 44.92
N GLY A 168 22.03 -14.90 45.85
CA GLY A 168 22.39 -14.30 47.14
C GLY A 168 23.66 -13.43 47.14
N SER A 169 24.42 -13.39 46.04
CA SER A 169 25.66 -12.59 45.94
C SER A 169 25.42 -11.27 45.25
N PHE A 170 26.16 -10.22 45.63
CA PHE A 170 26.06 -8.91 44.98
C PHE A 170 27.35 -8.08 45.07
N ILE A 171 27.45 -7.12 44.15
CA ILE A 171 28.37 -5.99 44.19
C ILE A 171 27.50 -4.74 44.26
N LYS A 172 27.73 -3.89 45.26
CA LYS A 172 27.06 -2.60 45.40
C LYS A 172 28.11 -1.50 45.46
N ILE A 173 27.91 -0.46 44.69
CA ILE A 173 28.76 0.73 44.64
C ILE A 173 27.87 1.91 45.01
N ASP A 174 28.25 2.66 46.03
CA ASP A 174 27.58 3.87 46.46
C ASP A 174 28.63 4.89 46.95
N HIS A 175 28.18 6.00 47.56
CA HIS A 175 29.08 7.04 48.06
C HIS A 175 30.02 6.57 49.19
N SER A 176 29.75 5.43 49.84
CA SER A 176 30.57 4.88 50.90
C SER A 176 31.70 3.99 50.38
N GLY A 177 31.61 3.55 49.12
CA GLY A 177 32.63 2.77 48.43
C GLY A 177 32.04 1.56 47.70
N VAL A 178 32.88 0.52 47.54
CA VAL A 178 32.53 -0.73 46.86
C VAL A 178 32.33 -1.83 47.90
N MET A 179 31.11 -2.37 47.96
CA MET A 179 30.75 -3.51 48.81
C MET A 179 30.58 -4.76 47.94
N MET A 180 31.20 -5.87 48.36
CA MET A 180 31.07 -7.17 47.72
C MET A 180 30.59 -8.18 48.76
N ASN A 181 29.54 -8.94 48.45
CA ASN A 181 29.02 -9.96 49.33
C ASN A 181 28.78 -11.27 48.55
N GLY A 182 29.25 -12.38 49.10
CA GLY A 182 29.04 -13.72 48.58
C GLY A 182 29.78 -14.77 49.42
N PRO A 183 29.46 -16.07 49.28
CA PRO A 183 30.11 -17.14 50.03
C PRO A 183 31.63 -17.24 49.80
N LEU A 184 32.08 -16.87 48.60
CA LEU A 184 33.49 -16.82 48.22
C LEU A 184 33.71 -15.69 47.20
N VAL A 185 34.63 -14.77 47.49
CA VAL A 185 35.04 -13.70 46.57
C VAL A 185 36.51 -13.93 46.20
N ARG A 186 36.77 -14.29 44.95
CA ARG A 186 38.12 -14.48 44.41
C ARG A 186 38.55 -13.22 43.67
N THR A 187 39.74 -12.73 43.95
CA THR A 187 40.31 -11.55 43.30
C THR A 187 41.62 -11.92 42.60
N ASN A 188 41.82 -11.45 41.37
CA ASN A 188 43.01 -11.70 40.56
C ASN A 188 43.32 -13.18 40.25
N GLU A 189 42.33 -14.07 40.29
CA GLU A 189 42.49 -15.45 39.82
C GLU A 189 42.23 -15.57 38.30
N ALA A 190 42.97 -16.46 37.63
CA ALA A 190 42.80 -16.73 36.21
C ALA A 190 41.52 -17.54 35.95
N VAL A 191 40.41 -16.83 35.73
CA VAL A 191 39.10 -17.39 35.36
C VAL A 191 38.67 -16.79 34.02
N SER A 192 37.98 -17.57 33.19
CA SER A 192 37.43 -17.08 31.92
C SER A 192 36.09 -16.40 32.13
N PRO A 193 35.80 -15.27 31.44
CA PRO A 193 34.49 -14.62 31.50
C PRO A 193 33.42 -15.45 30.79
N GLY A 194 32.15 -15.17 31.09
CA GLY A 194 31.03 -15.69 30.30
C GLY A 194 31.07 -15.18 28.85
N ILE A 195 30.54 -15.99 27.93
CA ILE A 195 30.43 -15.64 26.51
C ILE A 195 28.97 -15.29 26.22
N GLY A 196 28.72 -14.09 25.71
CA GLY A 196 27.39 -13.67 25.30
C GLY A 196 27.11 -13.87 23.80
N THR A 197 25.84 -13.99 23.44
CA THR A 197 25.38 -14.16 22.05
C THR A 197 25.65 -12.90 21.22
N THR A 198 26.24 -13.04 20.02
CA THR A 198 26.53 -11.86 19.18
C THR A 198 25.25 -11.24 18.60
N ALA A 199 25.14 -9.91 18.65
CA ALA A 199 24.02 -9.19 18.05
C ALA A 199 24.10 -9.25 16.51
N MET A 200 23.14 -9.94 15.88
CA MET A 200 23.01 -10.06 14.41
C MET A 200 21.54 -9.84 14.02
N PRO A 201 21.03 -8.59 14.03
CA PRO A 201 19.65 -8.31 13.66
C PRO A 201 19.40 -8.62 12.17
N LEU A 202 18.22 -9.13 11.86
CA LEU A 202 17.79 -9.28 10.46
C LEU A 202 17.49 -7.90 9.86
N LEU A 203 17.85 -7.71 8.60
CA LEU A 203 17.53 -6.49 7.85
C LEU A 203 16.16 -6.60 7.17
N PRO A 204 15.44 -5.49 6.97
CA PRO A 204 14.24 -5.48 6.14
C PRO A 204 14.51 -6.02 4.73
N GLY A 205 13.57 -6.81 4.19
CA GLY A 205 13.62 -7.33 2.83
C GLY A 205 13.29 -6.26 1.76
N LEU A 206 13.48 -6.60 0.49
CA LEU A 206 13.11 -5.73 -0.64
C LEU A 206 11.58 -5.57 -0.71
N SER A 207 11.09 -4.34 -0.86
CA SER A 207 9.68 -4.06 -1.13
C SER A 207 9.39 -4.06 -2.63
N GLU A 208 8.20 -4.53 -3.01
CA GLU A 208 7.70 -4.40 -4.38
C GLU A 208 7.30 -2.94 -4.67
N ARG A 209 7.60 -2.45 -5.87
CA ARG A 209 7.29 -1.07 -6.26
C ARG A 209 5.84 -0.95 -6.71
N ALA A 210 5.18 0.14 -6.35
CA ALA A 210 3.87 0.49 -6.88
C ALA A 210 3.89 0.54 -8.42
N ALA A 211 2.79 0.10 -9.04
CA ALA A 211 2.64 0.12 -10.49
C ALA A 211 2.77 1.57 -11.01
N THR A 212 3.69 1.79 -11.94
CA THR A 212 3.81 3.06 -12.68
C THR A 212 3.18 2.87 -14.04
N GLU A 213 1.89 3.18 -14.16
CA GLU A 213 1.26 3.24 -15.47
C GLU A 213 1.72 4.51 -16.20
N LYS A 214 2.16 4.36 -17.45
CA LYS A 214 2.42 5.51 -18.33
C LYS A 214 1.08 6.12 -18.70
N PRO A 215 0.95 7.47 -18.73
CA PRO A 215 -0.26 8.11 -19.24
C PRO A 215 -0.63 7.55 -20.61
N GLY A 216 -1.91 7.24 -20.81
CA GLY A 216 -2.41 6.82 -22.12
C GLY A 216 -2.03 7.85 -23.19
N GLN A 217 -1.62 7.38 -24.37
CA GLN A 217 -1.34 8.28 -25.49
C GLN A 217 -2.61 9.05 -25.85
N LEU A 218 -2.49 10.38 -26.04
CA LEU A 218 -3.57 11.19 -26.58
C LEU A 218 -4.09 10.55 -27.87
N LEU A 219 -5.41 10.55 -28.03
CA LEU A 219 -6.16 10.03 -29.18
C LEU A 219 -5.92 10.82 -30.49
N MET A 220 -4.75 11.44 -30.64
CA MET A 220 -4.28 12.14 -31.83
C MET A 220 -3.42 11.26 -32.75
N GLN A 221 -3.00 10.07 -32.31
CA GLN A 221 -2.19 9.17 -33.13
C GLN A 221 -2.99 8.23 -34.04
N SER A 222 -4.31 8.06 -33.87
CA SER A 222 -5.13 7.29 -34.82
C SER A 222 -5.62 8.12 -36.02
N LEU A 223 -5.50 9.46 -35.98
CA LEU A 223 -5.93 10.36 -37.06
C LEU A 223 -4.77 10.82 -37.97
N ARG A 224 -3.53 10.39 -37.73
CA ARG A 224 -2.40 10.65 -38.65
C ARG A 224 -2.24 9.53 -39.67
N GLY A 225 -3.24 9.44 -40.54
CA GLY A 225 -3.17 8.73 -41.81
C GLY A 225 -4.19 9.38 -42.73
N HIS A 226 -3.73 10.17 -43.68
CA HIS A 226 -4.61 10.91 -44.60
C HIS A 226 -5.54 9.94 -45.34
N ALA A 227 -6.84 10.28 -45.27
CA ALA A 227 -8.03 9.75 -45.94
C ALA A 227 -8.96 8.90 -45.04
N PRO A 228 -10.29 9.19 -45.02
CA PRO A 228 -11.28 8.32 -44.40
C PRO A 228 -11.22 6.92 -45.02
N ILE A 229 -11.50 5.88 -44.23
CA ILE A 229 -11.53 4.47 -44.67
C ILE A 229 -12.33 4.27 -45.97
N VAL A 230 -13.36 5.10 -46.17
CA VAL A 230 -14.22 5.12 -47.35
C VAL A 230 -13.44 5.45 -48.64
N GLU A 231 -12.49 6.39 -48.60
CA GLU A 231 -11.71 6.83 -49.76
C GLU A 231 -10.67 5.77 -50.20
N ARG A 232 -10.10 5.02 -49.25
CA ARG A 232 -9.19 3.90 -49.55
C ARG A 232 -9.87 2.71 -50.21
N CYS A 233 -11.17 2.51 -49.98
CA CYS A 233 -11.93 1.45 -50.62
C CYS A 233 -12.47 1.82 -52.02
N GLN A 234 -12.57 3.12 -52.34
CA GLN A 234 -13.19 3.59 -53.60
C GLN A 234 -12.21 3.79 -54.77
N ASN A 235 -10.90 3.66 -54.55
CA ASN A 235 -9.88 4.03 -55.53
C ASN A 235 -9.59 3.00 -56.65
N HIS A 236 -10.59 2.24 -57.10
CA HIS A 236 -10.46 1.44 -58.33
C HIS A 236 -11.66 1.65 -59.25
N LYS A 237 -11.50 2.53 -60.25
CA LYS A 237 -12.47 2.69 -61.36
C LYS A 237 -12.50 1.49 -62.34
N SER A 238 -11.77 0.39 -62.06
CA SER A 238 -11.73 -0.79 -62.95
C SER A 238 -11.17 -2.09 -62.33
N GLY A 239 -11.09 -2.20 -61.00
CA GLY A 239 -10.45 -3.36 -60.34
C GLY A 239 -11.44 -4.34 -59.70
N THR A 240 -11.17 -5.64 -59.78
CA THR A 240 -11.88 -6.67 -59.00
C THR A 240 -11.52 -6.57 -57.51
N PRO A 241 -12.36 -7.08 -56.58
CA PRO A 241 -12.16 -6.97 -55.13
C PRO A 241 -10.85 -7.57 -54.60
N LEU A 242 -10.16 -8.39 -55.39
CA LEU A 242 -8.84 -8.96 -55.11
C LEU A 242 -7.71 -7.92 -55.12
N ASN A 243 -7.92 -6.75 -55.73
CA ASN A 243 -6.91 -5.69 -55.86
C ASN A 243 -6.92 -4.66 -54.71
N CYS A 244 -7.59 -4.96 -53.58
CA CYS A 244 -7.64 -4.05 -52.44
C CYS A 244 -6.28 -3.99 -51.70
N LEU A 245 -5.72 -2.78 -51.57
CA LEU A 245 -4.45 -2.49 -50.88
C LEU A 245 -4.57 -2.52 -49.34
N VAL A 246 -5.75 -2.75 -48.78
CA VAL A 246 -5.98 -2.88 -47.33
C VAL A 246 -5.77 -4.34 -46.93
N ASN A 247 -4.69 -4.61 -46.17
CA ASN A 247 -4.30 -5.95 -45.74
C ASN A 247 -5.39 -6.72 -44.96
N ASP A 248 -6.34 -6.02 -44.32
CA ASP A 248 -7.45 -6.60 -43.56
C ASP A 248 -8.84 -6.30 -44.16
N CYS A 249 -8.94 -6.24 -45.49
CA CYS A 249 -10.24 -6.06 -46.15
C CYS A 249 -11.16 -7.28 -45.94
N GLY A 250 -12.30 -7.08 -45.25
CA GLY A 250 -13.31 -8.13 -45.00
C GLY A 250 -13.86 -8.78 -46.28
N TYR A 251 -14.00 -8.00 -47.38
CA TYR A 251 -14.45 -8.52 -48.68
C TYR A 251 -13.44 -9.49 -49.30
N ARG A 252 -12.13 -9.25 -49.15
CA ARG A 252 -11.06 -10.14 -49.62
C ARG A 252 -11.05 -11.45 -48.82
N LYS A 253 -11.33 -11.39 -47.51
CA LYS A 253 -11.46 -12.58 -46.66
C LYS A 253 -12.67 -13.43 -47.05
N ILE A 254 -13.80 -12.81 -47.38
CA ILE A 254 -15.02 -13.52 -47.81
C ILE A 254 -14.82 -14.22 -49.17
N LEU A 255 -14.16 -13.57 -50.13
CA LEU A 255 -13.88 -14.18 -51.44
C LEU A 255 -12.87 -15.32 -51.38
N LEU A 256 -11.84 -15.22 -50.53
CA LEU A 256 -10.88 -16.33 -50.30
C LEU A 256 -11.49 -17.49 -49.50
N ALA A 257 -12.51 -17.21 -48.68
CA ALA A 257 -13.23 -18.24 -47.94
C ALA A 257 -14.23 -19.02 -48.83
N GLY A 258 -14.66 -18.45 -49.96
CA GLY A 258 -15.59 -19.07 -50.91
C GLY A 258 -14.97 -20.11 -51.86
N GLU A 259 -13.65 -20.33 -51.85
CA GLU A 259 -12.98 -21.37 -52.66
C GLU A 259 -12.74 -22.69 -51.87
N LYS A 260 -13.31 -22.83 -50.68
CA LYS A 260 -13.32 -24.10 -49.94
C LYS A 260 -14.72 -24.45 -49.42
N GLN A 261 -15.65 -24.71 -50.35
CA GLN A 261 -16.62 -25.81 -50.37
C GLN A 261 -17.66 -25.58 -51.47
#